data_AF-A0A3C1EJ24-F1
#
_entry.id   AF-A0A3C1EJ24-F1
#
_cell.length_a   1.000
_cell.length_b   1.000
_cell.length_c   1.000
_cell.angle_alpha   90.00
_cell.angle_beta   90.00
_cell.angle_gamma   90.00
#
_symmetry.space_group_name_H-M   'P 1'
#
loop_
_entity.id
_entity.type
_entity.pdbx_description
1 polymer ?
#
loop_
_entity_poly.entity_id
_entity_poly.type
_entity_poly.pdbx_seq_one_letter_code
_entity_poly.pdbx_strand_id
1 'polypeptide(L)'
;MSHEQTSLAFRENTVRALEDSALRAAMKQATDTFGTKRADAFAPVRDLEALRDRASAIRDDVLANLPMYVDRFVASATRAGAAVHRAKDAETAREIIRKILADRGARRIVKGKSMVSEEVDLNSHLEAAGMEVV
;
A
#
# COMPACT_ATOMS: atom_id res chain seq x y z
N MET A 1 8.66 -9.82 14.73
CA MET A 1 8.42 -9.06 15.97
C MET A 1 6.97 -8.62 15.94
N SER A 2 6.12 -9.13 16.83
CA SER A 2 4.73 -8.68 16.91
C SER A 2 4.73 -7.21 17.29
N HIS A 3 4.36 -6.34 16.35
CA HIS A 3 4.05 -4.96 16.68
C HIS A 3 2.77 -4.97 17.53
N GLU A 4 2.95 -5.00 18.85
CA GLU A 4 1.84 -4.90 19.79
C GLU A 4 1.12 -3.57 19.52
N GLN A 5 -0.18 -3.66 19.24
CA GLN A 5 -0.96 -2.52 18.77
C GLN A 5 -1.23 -1.58 19.97
N THR A 6 -0.39 -0.56 20.15
CA THR A 6 -0.47 0.37 21.30
C THR A 6 -1.56 1.44 21.13
N SER A 7 -2.47 1.27 20.18
CA SER A 7 -3.55 2.22 19.89
C SER A 7 -4.50 2.41 21.07
N LEU A 8 -4.67 1.40 21.92
CA LEU A 8 -5.47 1.49 23.15
C LEU A 8 -4.90 2.49 24.17
N ALA A 9 -3.57 2.73 24.16
CA ALA A 9 -2.89 3.69 25.02
C ALA A 9 -2.67 5.06 24.36
N PHE A 10 -3.41 5.37 23.29
CA PHE A 10 -3.19 6.56 22.46
C PHE A 10 -3.09 7.88 23.25
N ARG A 11 -3.97 8.08 24.23
CA ARG A 11 -4.01 9.32 25.02
C ARG A 11 -2.73 9.50 25.84
N GLU A 12 -2.28 8.46 26.52
CA GLU A 12 -1.05 8.51 27.31
C GLU A 12 0.18 8.67 26.43
N ASN A 13 0.23 7.94 25.32
CA ASN A 13 1.32 8.04 24.34
C ASN A 13 1.42 9.46 23.76
N THR A 14 0.28 10.10 23.49
CA THR A 14 0.23 11.48 22.99
C THR A 14 0.79 12.46 24.01
N VAL A 15 0.41 12.35 25.29
CA VAL A 15 0.94 13.23 26.35
C VAL A 15 2.46 13.10 26.44
N ARG A 16 2.99 11.88 26.51
CA ARG A 16 4.45 11.63 26.55
C ARG A 16 5.16 12.19 25.30
N ALA A 17 4.58 11.99 24.12
CA ALA A 17 5.13 12.48 22.86
C ALA A 17 5.14 14.02 22.77
N LEU A 18 4.16 14.70 23.36
CA LEU A 18 4.10 16.16 23.41
C LEU A 18 5.14 16.77 24.35
N GLU A 19 5.53 16.04 25.39
CA GLU A 19 6.58 16.47 26.33
C GLU A 19 7.98 16.30 25.74
N ASP A 20 8.17 15.33 24.85
CA ASP A 20 9.45 15.09 24.16
C ASP A 20 9.78 16.24 23.17
N SER A 21 10.75 17.07 23.56
CA SER A 21 11.21 18.21 22.74
C SER A 21 11.98 17.78 21.49
N ALA A 22 12.71 16.66 21.54
CA ALA A 22 13.46 16.14 20.41
C ALA A 22 12.51 15.57 19.35
N LEU A 23 11.50 14.80 19.77
CA LEU A 23 10.44 14.30 18.89
C LEU A 23 9.69 15.46 18.23
N ARG A 24 9.30 16.48 18.99
CA ARG A 24 8.62 17.65 18.44
C ARG A 24 9.47 18.39 17.41
N ALA A 25 10.75 18.60 17.69
CA ALA A 25 11.68 19.23 16.75
C ALA A 25 11.84 18.40 15.46
N ALA A 26 12.02 17.09 15.60
CA ALA A 26 12.13 16.17 14.47
C ALA A 26 10.84 16.14 13.61
N MET A 27 9.66 16.09 14.24
CA MET A 27 8.38 16.13 13.53
C MET A 27 8.15 17.45 12.80
N LYS A 28 8.48 18.58 13.43
CA LYS A 28 8.41 19.89 12.77
C LYS A 28 9.32 19.92 11.55
N GLN A 29 10.59 19.54 11.73
CA GLN A 29 11.56 19.52 10.63
C GLN A 29 11.12 18.62 9.48
N ALA A 30 10.62 17.42 9.78
CA ALA A 30 10.13 16.47 8.78
C ALA A 30 8.94 17.05 8.00
N THR A 31 7.99 17.66 8.70
CA THR A 31 6.79 18.26 8.10
C THR A 31 7.14 19.45 7.22
N ASP A 32 8.00 20.35 7.72
CA ASP A 32 8.48 21.51 6.96
C ASP A 32 9.25 21.07 5.71
N THR A 33 10.18 20.11 5.87
CA THR A 33 10.97 19.59 4.75
C THR A 33 10.09 18.95 3.68
N PHE A 34 9.08 18.17 4.09
CA PHE A 34 8.13 17.56 3.16
C PHE A 34 7.31 18.63 2.43
N GLY A 35 6.81 19.62 3.15
CA GLY A 35 6.05 20.74 2.60
C GLY A 35 6.84 21.52 1.55
N THR A 36 8.07 21.93 1.90
CA THR A 36 8.95 22.68 0.98
C THR A 36 9.31 21.86 -0.25
N LYS A 37 9.79 20.61 -0.08
CA LYS A 37 10.14 19.75 -1.22
C LYS A 37 8.95 19.50 -2.14
N ARG A 38 7.76 19.34 -1.57
CA ARG A 38 6.53 19.19 -2.34
C ARG A 38 6.23 20.47 -3.13
N ALA A 39 6.29 21.64 -2.50
CA ALA A 39 6.05 22.92 -3.17
C ALA A 39 7.05 23.12 -4.33
N ASP A 40 8.34 22.90 -4.09
CA ASP A 40 9.40 23.02 -5.10
C ASP A 40 9.18 22.07 -6.28
N ALA A 41 8.78 20.83 -6.03
CA ALA A 41 8.50 19.85 -7.08
C ALA A 41 7.32 20.25 -7.97
N PHE A 42 6.34 20.99 -7.42
CA PHE A 42 5.17 21.45 -8.15
C PHE A 42 5.31 22.88 -8.72
N ALA A 43 6.28 23.67 -8.26
CA ALA A 43 6.54 25.02 -8.75
C ALA A 43 6.68 25.13 -10.30
N PRO A 44 7.34 24.20 -11.02
CA PRO A 44 7.43 24.29 -12.48
C PRO A 44 6.18 23.79 -13.22
N VAL A 45 5.21 23.18 -12.53
CA VAL A 45 4.02 22.60 -13.14
C VAL A 45 2.99 23.69 -13.42
N ARG A 46 2.79 23.98 -14.70
CA ARG A 46 1.74 24.92 -15.15
C ARG A 46 0.36 24.35 -14.89
N ASP A 47 -0.57 25.21 -14.48
CA ASP A 47 -1.99 24.91 -14.30
C ASP A 47 -2.24 23.68 -13.39
N LEU A 48 -1.49 23.59 -12.29
CA LEU A 48 -1.52 22.45 -11.35
C LEU A 48 -2.94 22.09 -10.89
N GLU A 49 -3.76 23.08 -10.54
CA GLU A 49 -5.14 22.82 -10.08
C GLU A 49 -6.00 22.19 -11.17
N ALA A 50 -5.91 22.67 -12.42
CA ALA A 50 -6.61 22.05 -13.53
C ALA A 50 -6.15 20.61 -13.80
N LEU A 51 -4.85 20.32 -13.61
CA LEU A 51 -4.33 18.95 -13.69
C LEU A 51 -4.89 18.06 -12.57
N ARG A 52 -5.05 18.60 -11.35
CA ARG A 52 -5.65 17.88 -10.22
C ARG A 52 -7.13 17.58 -10.47
N ASP A 53 -7.88 18.55 -10.97
CA ASP A 53 -9.29 18.38 -11.32
C ASP A 53 -9.45 17.32 -12.39
N ARG A 54 -8.63 17.38 -13.43
CA ARG A 54 -8.62 16.38 -14.50
C ARG A 54 -8.28 14.98 -13.97
N ALA A 55 -7.28 14.87 -13.10
CA ALA A 55 -6.92 13.58 -12.48
C ALA A 55 -8.06 13.04 -11.61
N SER A 56 -8.77 13.90 -10.88
CA SER A 56 -9.96 13.50 -10.11
C SER A 56 -11.07 13.00 -11.04
N ALA A 57 -11.38 13.74 -12.10
CA ALA A 57 -12.40 13.35 -13.06
C ALA A 57 -12.09 12.01 -13.74
N ILE A 58 -10.82 11.74 -14.08
CA ILE A 58 -10.40 10.44 -14.62
C ILE A 58 -10.61 9.34 -13.57
N ARG A 59 -10.24 9.58 -12.31
CA ARG A 59 -10.45 8.59 -11.24
C ARG A 59 -11.94 8.29 -11.06
N ASP A 60 -12.78 9.31 -11.10
CA ASP A 60 -14.23 9.15 -10.94
C ASP A 60 -14.85 8.38 -12.11
N ASP A 61 -14.43 8.64 -13.35
CA ASP A 61 -14.82 7.86 -14.53
C ASP A 61 -14.39 6.39 -14.43
N VAL A 62 -13.15 6.14 -13.99
CA VAL A 62 -12.64 4.77 -13.81
C VAL A 62 -13.44 4.00 -12.78
N LEU A 63 -13.81 4.65 -11.67
CA LEU A 63 -14.63 4.02 -10.63
C LEU A 63 -16.05 3.75 -11.11
N ALA A 64 -16.65 4.66 -11.88
CA ALA A 64 -17.98 4.47 -12.47
C ALA A 64 -18.02 3.33 -13.49
N ASN A 65 -16.92 3.09 -14.20
CA ASN A 65 -16.81 2.09 -15.26
C ASN A 65 -15.84 0.95 -14.92
N LEU A 66 -15.71 0.63 -13.63
CA LEU A 66 -14.67 -0.26 -13.12
C LEU A 66 -14.59 -1.63 -13.82
N PRO A 67 -15.70 -2.34 -14.13
CA PRO A 67 -15.63 -3.64 -14.79
C PRO A 67 -14.87 -3.59 -16.13
N MET A 68 -15.17 -2.58 -16.96
CA MET A 68 -14.51 -2.39 -18.26
C MET A 68 -13.01 -2.13 -18.09
N TYR A 69 -12.63 -1.26 -17.15
CA TYR A 69 -11.23 -0.93 -16.90
C TYR A 69 -10.45 -2.11 -16.32
N VAL A 70 -11.06 -2.92 -15.45
CA VAL A 70 -10.46 -4.17 -14.94
C VAL A 70 -10.18 -5.14 -16.08
N ASP A 71 -11.13 -5.35 -17.00
CA ASP A 71 -10.93 -6.26 -18.12
C ASP A 71 -9.85 -5.75 -19.10
N ARG A 72 -9.81 -4.44 -19.34
CA ARG A 72 -8.73 -3.81 -20.12
C ARG A 72 -7.36 -3.97 -19.45
N PHE A 73 -7.31 -3.83 -18.13
CA PHE A 73 -6.09 -4.06 -17.35
C PHE A 73 -5.64 -5.52 -17.48
N VAL A 74 -6.54 -6.48 -17.26
CA VAL A 74 -6.24 -7.92 -17.38
C VAL A 74 -5.69 -8.23 -18.77
N ALA A 75 -6.36 -7.79 -19.83
CA ALA A 75 -5.89 -8.01 -21.19
C ALA A 75 -4.50 -7.41 -21.46
N SER A 76 -4.21 -6.24 -20.88
CA SER A 76 -2.92 -5.57 -21.03
C SER A 76 -1.80 -6.22 -20.22
N ALA A 77 -2.09 -6.61 -18.99
CA ALA A 77 -1.15 -7.34 -18.13
C ALA A 77 -0.78 -8.69 -18.74
N THR A 78 -1.78 -9.45 -19.22
CA THR A 78 -1.57 -10.72 -19.90
C THR A 78 -0.72 -10.56 -21.16
N ARG A 79 -0.99 -9.52 -21.98
CA ARG A 79 -0.16 -9.19 -23.15
C ARG A 79 1.30 -8.85 -22.78
N ALA A 80 1.52 -8.26 -21.62
CA ALA A 80 2.86 -7.98 -21.09
C ALA A 80 3.53 -9.21 -20.44
N GLY A 81 2.89 -10.38 -20.47
CA GLY A 81 3.43 -11.63 -19.94
C GLY A 81 3.06 -11.94 -18.49
N ALA A 82 2.19 -11.15 -17.86
CA ALA A 82 1.71 -11.45 -16.52
C ALA A 82 0.63 -12.54 -16.54
N ALA A 83 0.64 -13.43 -15.55
CA ALA A 83 -0.48 -14.32 -15.27
C ALA A 83 -1.42 -13.64 -14.25
N VAL A 84 -2.67 -13.38 -14.65
CA VAL A 84 -3.66 -12.72 -13.78
C VAL A 84 -4.52 -13.77 -13.09
N HIS A 85 -4.51 -13.75 -11.76
CA HIS A 85 -5.37 -14.60 -10.94
C HIS A 85 -6.51 -13.78 -10.34
N ARG A 86 -7.74 -14.32 -10.36
CA ARG A 86 -8.92 -13.70 -9.73
C ARG A 86 -9.25 -14.44 -8.44
N ALA A 87 -9.38 -13.69 -7.35
CA ALA A 87 -9.82 -14.18 -6.06
C ALA A 87 -11.10 -13.44 -5.66
N LYS A 88 -12.10 -14.19 -5.18
CA LYS A 88 -13.38 -13.62 -4.73
C LYS A 88 -13.32 -13.10 -3.29
N ASP A 89 -12.37 -13.60 -2.51
CA ASP A 89 -12.20 -13.30 -1.08
C ASP A 89 -10.74 -13.49 -0.64
N ALA A 90 -10.46 -13.13 0.62
CA ALA A 90 -9.14 -13.20 1.24
C ALA A 90 -8.58 -14.64 1.29
N GLU A 91 -9.43 -15.64 1.57
CA GLU A 91 -9.02 -17.04 1.61
C GLU A 91 -8.54 -17.53 0.25
N THR A 92 -9.33 -17.30 -0.79
CA THR A 92 -8.99 -17.66 -2.16
C THR A 92 -7.70 -16.97 -2.61
N ALA A 93 -7.52 -15.69 -2.26
CA ALA A 93 -6.32 -14.93 -2.61
C ALA A 93 -5.06 -15.53 -1.97
N ARG A 94 -5.12 -15.80 -0.66
CA ARG A 94 -4.02 -16.39 0.11
C ARG A 94 -3.63 -17.76 -0.43
N GLU A 95 -4.60 -18.64 -0.69
CA GLU A 95 -4.33 -19.98 -1.21
C GLU A 95 -3.72 -19.97 -2.61
N ILE A 96 -4.19 -19.08 -3.49
CA ILE A 96 -3.57 -18.89 -4.81
C ILE A 96 -2.11 -18.50 -4.65
N ILE A 97 -1.82 -17.50 -3.82
CA ILE A 97 -0.45 -17.01 -3.60
C ILE A 97 0.42 -18.11 -2.99
N ARG A 98 -0.06 -18.77 -1.92
CA ARG A 98 0.66 -19.85 -1.24
C ARG A 98 1.00 -20.98 -2.21
N LYS A 99 0.06 -21.38 -3.07
CA LYS A 99 0.29 -22.41 -4.09
C LYS A 99 1.34 -21.98 -5.11
N ILE A 100 1.25 -20.77 -5.65
CA ILE A 100 2.23 -20.22 -6.61
C ILE A 100 3.65 -20.24 -6.03
N LEU A 101 3.79 -19.92 -4.75
CA LEU A 101 5.06 -19.92 -4.03
C LEU A 101 5.55 -21.34 -3.72
N ALA A 102 4.67 -22.21 -3.25
CA ALA A 102 4.99 -23.61 -2.94
C ALA A 102 5.41 -24.39 -4.19
N ASP A 103 4.72 -24.20 -5.31
CA ASP A 103 5.05 -24.84 -6.60
C ASP A 103 6.45 -24.42 -7.10
N ARG A 104 6.98 -23.29 -6.63
CA ARG A 104 8.33 -22.79 -6.92
C ARG A 104 9.35 -23.13 -5.84
N GLY A 105 8.95 -23.81 -4.76
CA GLY A 105 9.81 -24.08 -3.61
C GLY A 105 10.30 -22.81 -2.90
N ALA A 106 9.52 -21.72 -2.97
CA ALA A 106 9.90 -20.44 -2.38
C ALA A 106 9.88 -20.54 -0.84
N ARG A 107 10.99 -20.17 -0.20
CA ARG A 107 11.16 -20.18 1.27
C ARG A 107 11.25 -18.80 1.88
N ARG A 108 11.73 -17.81 1.12
CA ARG A 108 11.89 -16.42 1.55
C ARG A 108 11.21 -15.50 0.56
N ILE A 109 10.31 -14.66 1.05
CA ILE A 109 9.42 -13.83 0.25
C ILE A 109 9.71 -12.37 0.58
N VAL A 110 10.15 -11.62 -0.42
CA VAL A 110 10.28 -10.16 -0.32
C VAL A 110 8.99 -9.54 -0.84
N LYS A 111 8.24 -8.87 0.03
CA LYS A 111 6.93 -8.30 -0.33
C LYS A 111 7.01 -6.79 -0.49
N GLY A 112 6.39 -6.27 -1.55
CA GLY A 112 6.15 -4.83 -1.69
C GLY A 112 5.11 -4.33 -0.66
N LYS A 113 5.11 -3.02 -0.39
CA LYS A 113 4.06 -2.43 0.44
C LYS A 113 2.71 -2.50 -0.28
N SER A 114 1.72 -3.13 0.34
CA SER A 114 0.36 -3.25 -0.20
C SER A 114 -0.63 -3.34 0.96
N MET A 115 -1.53 -2.37 1.06
CA MET A 115 -2.60 -2.39 2.08
C MET A 115 -3.48 -3.63 1.91
N VAL A 116 -3.79 -4.01 0.67
CA VAL A 116 -4.60 -5.20 0.38
C VAL A 116 -3.96 -6.47 0.93
N SER A 117 -2.62 -6.59 0.88
CA SER A 117 -1.95 -7.76 1.46
C SER A 117 -2.01 -7.80 3.00
N GLU A 118 -2.09 -6.64 3.65
CA GLU A 118 -2.27 -6.55 5.11
C GLU A 118 -3.73 -6.86 5.48
N GLU A 119 -4.70 -6.34 4.73
CA GLU A 119 -6.14 -6.57 4.96
C GLU A 119 -6.53 -8.05 4.85
N VAL A 120 -5.85 -8.82 3.99
CA VAL A 120 -6.06 -10.26 3.87
C VAL A 120 -5.14 -11.09 4.77
N ASP A 121 -4.34 -10.45 5.64
CA ASP A 121 -3.40 -11.10 6.57
C ASP A 121 -2.44 -12.08 5.86
N LEU A 122 -1.88 -11.65 4.73
CA LEU A 122 -1.09 -12.51 3.86
C LEU A 122 0.18 -13.02 4.55
N ASN A 123 0.87 -12.17 5.31
CA ASN A 123 2.15 -12.51 5.93
C ASN A 123 1.97 -13.65 6.93
N SER A 124 1.05 -13.49 7.90
CA SER A 124 0.76 -14.50 8.91
C SER A 124 0.36 -15.83 8.28
N HIS A 125 -0.41 -15.79 7.19
CA HIS A 125 -0.78 -16.99 6.45
C HIS A 125 0.42 -17.71 5.80
N LEU A 126 1.33 -16.98 5.16
CA LEU A 126 2.52 -17.56 4.54
C LEU A 126 3.54 -18.04 5.59
N GLU A 127 3.68 -17.32 6.70
CA GLU A 127 4.52 -17.70 7.84
C GLU A 127 4.02 -18.99 8.51
N ALA A 128 2.70 -19.13 8.69
CA ALA A 128 2.08 -20.37 9.16
C ALA A 128 2.34 -21.55 8.21
N ALA A 129 2.58 -21.29 6.92
CA ALA A 129 2.96 -22.28 5.92
C ALA A 129 4.49 -22.53 5.87
N GLY A 130 5.27 -21.97 6.79
CA GLY A 130 6.72 -22.19 6.90
C GLY A 130 7.57 -21.32 5.98
N MET A 131 7.01 -20.24 5.42
CA MET A 131 7.76 -19.29 4.59
C MET A 131 8.20 -18.08 5.43
N GLU A 132 9.40 -17.58 5.20
CA GLU A 132 9.89 -16.33 5.79
C GLU A 132 9.44 -15.15 4.94
N VAL A 133 8.67 -14.22 5.50
CA VAL A 133 8.25 -12.99 4.82
C VAL A 133 9.03 -11.80 5.35
N VAL A 134 9.58 -10.98 4.43
CA VAL A 134 10.43 -9.82 4.73
C VAL A 134 9.92 -8.58 4.04
#